data_AF-D1P552-F1
#
_entry.id   AF-D1P552-F1
#
_cell.length_a   1.000
_cell.length_b   1.000
_cell.length_c   1.000
_cell.angle_alpha   90.00
_cell.angle_beta   90.00
_cell.angle_gamma   90.00
#
_symmetry.space_group_name_H-M   'P 1'
#
loop_
_entity.id
_entity.type
_entity.pdbx_description
1 polymer ?
#
loop_
_entity_poly.entity_id
_entity_poly.type
_entity_poly.pdbx_seq_one_letter_code
_entity_poly.pdbx_strand_id
1 'polypeptide(L)'
;MKRIKSKLLIIILLAVGAFGYQFYTSIGDSDIKKSAEKLVESKLGTGSSIIFTDVNIVLKSEFKDGESYRVCGFYQVKQQDEKLPFVASINVQEGVFSEHNQLIVSETPELRTAITTICEKSKE
;
A
#
# COMPACT_ATOMS: atom_id res chain seq x y z
N MET A 1 -8.91 -28.69 42.85
CA MET A 1 -8.18 -27.51 42.31
C MET A 1 -7.51 -27.71 40.94
N LYS A 2 -7.03 -28.91 40.53
CA LYS A 2 -6.40 -29.11 39.19
C LYS A 2 -7.34 -28.88 37.99
N ARG A 3 -8.61 -29.26 38.09
CA ARG A 3 -9.59 -29.17 36.98
C ARG A 3 -10.06 -27.75 36.64
N ILE A 4 -9.99 -26.81 37.58
CA ILE A 4 -10.41 -25.40 37.36
C ILE A 4 -9.31 -24.62 36.63
N LYS A 5 -8.04 -24.84 37.00
CA LYS A 5 -6.89 -24.18 36.34
C LYS A 5 -6.75 -24.58 34.86
N SER A 6 -7.09 -25.82 34.52
CA SER A 6 -7.02 -26.30 33.12
C SER A 6 -8.10 -25.70 32.22
N LYS A 7 -9.30 -25.41 32.75
CA LYS A 7 -10.38 -24.76 32.00
C LYS A 7 -10.07 -23.29 31.72
N LEU A 8 -9.47 -22.59 32.68
CA LEU A 8 -9.04 -21.20 32.52
C LEU A 8 -7.97 -21.05 31.42
N LEU A 9 -7.05 -22.00 31.34
CA LEU A 9 -5.96 -22.01 30.37
C LEU A 9 -6.49 -22.19 28.93
N ILE A 10 -7.52 -23.03 28.75
CA ILE A 10 -8.19 -23.22 27.45
C ILE A 10 -8.92 -21.95 27.00
N ILE A 11 -9.57 -21.25 27.93
CA ILE A 11 -10.27 -19.99 27.63
C ILE A 11 -9.26 -18.90 27.21
N ILE A 12 -8.12 -18.82 27.89
CA ILE A 12 -7.04 -17.90 27.52
C ILE A 12 -6.46 -18.26 26.15
N LEU A 13 -6.23 -19.54 25.86
CA LEU A 13 -5.76 -20.01 24.54
C LEU A 13 -6.73 -19.68 23.41
N LEU A 14 -8.03 -19.84 23.62
CA LEU A 14 -9.06 -19.46 22.65
C LEU A 14 -9.12 -17.94 22.43
N ALA A 15 -8.97 -17.15 23.49
CA ALA A 15 -8.91 -15.69 23.37
C ALA A 15 -7.65 -15.25 22.58
N VAL A 16 -6.47 -15.80 22.89
CA VAL A 16 -5.24 -15.48 22.15
C VAL A 16 -5.34 -15.90 20.67
N GLY A 17 -5.98 -17.04 20.38
CA GLY A 17 -6.23 -17.48 19.00
C GLY A 17 -7.15 -16.54 18.22
N ALA A 18 -8.25 -16.09 18.83
CA ALA A 18 -9.20 -15.18 18.19
C ALA A 18 -8.64 -13.76 18.01
N PHE A 19 -7.91 -13.24 19.00
CA PHE A 19 -7.25 -11.93 18.89
C PHE A 19 -6.08 -11.95 17.92
N GLY A 20 -5.30 -13.04 17.85
CA GLY A 20 -4.22 -13.17 16.86
C GLY A 20 -4.71 -13.15 15.41
N TYR A 21 -5.93 -13.66 15.15
CA TYR A 21 -6.48 -13.74 13.79
C TYR A 21 -6.94 -12.39 13.25
N GLN A 22 -7.55 -11.53 14.08
CA GLN A 22 -8.02 -10.21 13.64
C GLN A 22 -6.89 -9.22 13.34
N PHE A 23 -5.72 -9.37 13.96
CA PHE A 23 -4.56 -8.52 13.68
C PHE A 23 -3.76 -8.97 12.44
N TYR A 24 -4.02 -10.16 11.89
CA TYR A 24 -3.26 -10.68 10.74
C TYR A 24 -3.85 -10.27 9.37
N THR A 25 -5.11 -9.83 9.31
CA THR A 25 -5.82 -9.65 8.02
C THR A 25 -6.18 -8.21 7.67
N SER A 26 -5.78 -7.22 8.48
CA SER A 26 -6.10 -5.82 8.20
C SER A 26 -4.96 -5.16 7.41
N ILE A 27 -5.10 -5.05 6.08
CA ILE A 27 -4.21 -4.22 5.26
C ILE A 27 -4.41 -2.76 5.67
N GLY A 28 -3.36 -2.12 6.21
CA GLY A 28 -3.41 -0.72 6.62
C GLY A 28 -2.87 0.22 5.56
N ASP A 29 -3.09 1.53 5.75
CA ASP A 29 -2.58 2.58 4.86
C ASP A 29 -1.06 2.49 4.61
N SER A 30 -0.29 2.08 5.63
CA SER A 30 1.15 1.88 5.47
C SER A 30 1.48 0.74 4.51
N ASP A 31 0.67 -0.32 4.47
CA ASP A 31 0.87 -1.46 3.58
C ASP A 31 0.50 -1.09 2.14
N ILE A 32 -0.55 -0.30 1.97
CA ILE A 32 -0.93 0.31 0.68
C ILE A 32 0.22 1.16 0.12
N LYS A 33 0.79 2.06 0.93
CA LYS A 33 1.92 2.93 0.53
C LYS A 33 3.14 2.09 0.14
N LYS A 34 3.52 1.11 0.96
CA LYS A 34 4.64 0.19 0.65
C LYS A 34 4.39 -0.63 -0.61
N SER A 35 3.15 -1.04 -0.87
CA SER A 35 2.79 -1.75 -2.10
C SER A 35 3.02 -0.86 -3.33
N ALA A 36 2.63 0.41 -3.26
CA ALA A 36 2.89 1.38 -4.32
C ALA A 36 4.39 1.62 -4.55
N GLU A 37 5.19 1.75 -3.48
CA GLU A 37 6.65 1.87 -3.57
C GLU A 37 7.27 0.64 -4.26
N LYS A 38 6.85 -0.57 -3.86
CA LYS A 38 7.31 -1.82 -4.48
C LYS A 38 6.98 -1.91 -5.97
N LEU A 39 5.84 -1.39 -6.42
CA LEU A 39 5.52 -1.34 -7.84
C LEU A 39 6.52 -0.46 -8.59
N VAL A 40 6.90 0.69 -8.03
CA VAL A 40 7.91 1.58 -8.62
C VAL A 40 9.26 0.88 -8.67
N GLU A 41 9.69 0.25 -7.57
CA GLU A 41 10.94 -0.53 -7.53
C GLU A 41 10.95 -1.64 -8.59
N SER A 42 9.86 -2.40 -8.69
CA SER A 42 9.73 -3.49 -9.66
C SER A 42 9.73 -3.00 -11.10
N LYS A 43 9.11 -1.84 -11.38
CA LYS A 43 9.03 -1.26 -12.74
C LYS A 43 10.36 -0.71 -13.20
N LEU A 44 11.09 -0.03 -12.30
CA LEU A 44 12.38 0.55 -12.62
C LEU A 44 13.45 -0.55 -12.80
N GLY A 45 13.30 -1.69 -12.11
CA GLY A 45 14.24 -2.81 -12.23
C GLY A 45 15.67 -2.44 -11.83
N THR A 46 15.85 -1.30 -11.16
CA THR A 46 17.16 -0.76 -10.84
C THR A 46 17.66 -1.44 -9.59
N GLY A 47 18.81 -2.13 -9.66
CA GLY A 47 19.59 -2.53 -8.48
C GLY A 47 20.14 -1.35 -7.66
N SER A 48 19.75 -0.12 -8.01
CA SER A 48 20.10 1.12 -7.32
C SER A 48 19.00 1.47 -6.30
N SER A 49 19.42 1.99 -5.15
CA SER A 49 18.49 2.42 -4.10
C SER A 49 17.65 3.62 -4.57
N ILE A 50 16.34 3.48 -4.43
CA ILE A 50 15.34 4.51 -4.71
C ILE A 50 14.97 5.19 -3.38
N ILE A 51 14.76 6.50 -3.43
CA ILE A 51 14.30 7.31 -2.32
C ILE A 51 12.88 7.77 -2.63
N PHE A 52 11.95 7.48 -1.73
CA PHE A 52 10.55 7.89 -1.85
C PHE A 52 10.26 9.09 -0.94
N THR A 53 9.46 10.04 -1.45
CA THR A 53 9.05 11.26 -0.74
C THR A 53 7.58 11.58 -1.03
N ASP A 54 6.89 12.11 -0.02
CA ASP A 54 5.48 12.55 -0.08
C ASP A 54 4.49 11.49 -0.58
N VAL A 55 4.76 10.21 -0.26
CA VAL A 55 3.89 9.09 -0.62
C VAL A 55 2.62 9.10 0.24
N ASN A 56 1.50 9.41 -0.40
CA ASN A 56 0.21 9.58 0.26
C ASN A 56 -0.91 8.91 -0.54
N ILE A 57 -1.87 8.33 0.18
CA ILE A 57 -3.14 7.91 -0.39
C ILE A 57 -3.94 9.19 -0.63
N VAL A 58 -4.28 9.44 -1.89
CA VAL A 58 -5.04 10.63 -2.29
C VAL A 58 -6.49 10.30 -2.59
N LEU A 59 -6.82 9.05 -2.89
CA LEU A 59 -8.21 8.62 -3.08
C LEU A 59 -8.38 7.20 -2.56
N LYS A 60 -9.48 6.98 -1.83
CA LYS A 60 -9.98 5.65 -1.48
C LYS A 60 -11.33 5.46 -2.15
N SER A 61 -11.54 4.35 -2.83
CA SER A 61 -12.81 3.99 -3.46
C SER A 61 -13.20 2.58 -3.06
N GLU A 62 -14.36 2.43 -2.46
CA GLU A 62 -14.89 1.14 -2.02
C GLU A 62 -15.87 0.60 -3.07
N PHE A 63 -15.78 -0.69 -3.38
CA PHE A 63 -16.69 -1.38 -4.28
C PHE A 63 -17.09 -2.73 -3.67
N LYS A 64 -18.07 -3.39 -4.29
CA LYS A 64 -18.71 -4.59 -3.72
C LYS A 64 -17.72 -5.69 -3.31
N ASP A 65 -16.64 -5.83 -4.06
CA ASP A 65 -15.67 -6.93 -3.94
C ASP A 65 -14.30 -6.46 -3.41
N GLY A 66 -14.19 -5.21 -2.93
CA GLY A 66 -12.91 -4.70 -2.44
C GLY A 66 -12.78 -3.18 -2.38
N GLU A 67 -11.54 -2.74 -2.28
CA GLU A 67 -11.17 -1.33 -2.14
C GLU A 67 -10.07 -0.99 -3.15
N SER A 68 -10.14 0.19 -3.75
CA SER A 68 -9.13 0.75 -4.64
C SER A 68 -8.54 2.00 -4.01
N TYR A 69 -7.23 2.06 -3.95
CA TYR A 69 -6.47 3.16 -3.36
C TYR A 69 -5.61 3.80 -4.45
N ARG A 70 -5.78 5.10 -4.66
CA ARG A 70 -4.85 5.88 -5.46
C ARG A 70 -3.77 6.44 -4.55
N VAL A 71 -2.53 6.07 -4.82
CA VAL A 71 -1.35 6.56 -4.12
C VAL A 71 -0.57 7.47 -5.04
N CYS A 72 -0.24 8.65 -4.56
CA CYS A 72 0.63 9.60 -5.24
C CYS A 72 1.89 9.83 -4.42
N GLY A 73 3.01 10.07 -5.08
CA GLY A 73 4.25 10.43 -4.43
C GLY A 73 5.33 10.79 -5.43
N PHE A 74 6.54 10.96 -4.92
CA PHE A 74 7.73 11.18 -5.71
C PHE A 74 8.77 10.11 -5.42
N TYR A 75 9.52 9.72 -6.44
CA TYR A 75 10.67 8.86 -6.31
C TYR A 75 11.91 9.53 -6.90
N GLN A 76 13.08 9.17 -6.37
CA GLN A 76 14.37 9.59 -6.86
C GLN A 76 15.32 8.40 -6.86
N VAL A 77 15.91 8.10 -8.01
CA VAL A 77 17.00 7.11 -8.07
C VAL A 77 18.25 7.78 -7.53
N LYS A 78 18.97 7.21 -6.54
CA LYS A 78 20.13 7.88 -5.89
C LYS A 78 21.20 8.45 -6.82
N GLN A 79 21.32 7.92 -8.03
CA GLN A 79 22.29 8.37 -9.04
C GLN A 79 21.77 9.52 -9.92
N GLN A 80 20.49 9.89 -9.76
CA GLN A 80 19.82 10.96 -10.47
C GLN A 80 19.37 12.03 -9.48
N ASP A 81 19.59 13.29 -9.83
CA ASP A 81 19.24 14.42 -8.96
C ASP A 81 17.76 14.85 -9.11
N GLU A 82 17.08 14.28 -10.11
CA GLU A 82 15.70 14.62 -10.42
C GLU A 82 14.71 13.77 -9.61
N LYS A 83 13.76 14.45 -8.95
CA LYS A 83 12.59 13.83 -8.32
C LYS A 83 11.47 13.69 -9.34
N LEU A 84 10.96 12.48 -9.48
CA LEU A 84 9.95 12.13 -10.48
C LEU A 84 8.64 11.75 -9.79
N PRO A 85 7.50 12.34 -10.20
CA PRO A 85 6.21 11.94 -9.65
C PRO A 85 5.80 10.55 -10.12
N PHE A 86 5.01 9.87 -9.30
CA PHE A 86 4.31 8.64 -9.70
C PHE A 86 2.89 8.63 -9.14
N VAL A 87 2.03 7.89 -9.83
CA VAL A 87 0.71 7.52 -9.33
C VAL A 87 0.52 6.02 -9.48
N ALA A 88 0.06 5.38 -8.41
CA ALA A 88 -0.27 3.97 -8.38
C ALA A 88 -1.73 3.77 -7.97
N SER A 89 -2.38 2.79 -8.58
CA SER A 89 -3.69 2.29 -8.15
C SER A 89 -3.48 0.92 -7.52
N ILE A 90 -3.74 0.83 -6.21
CA ILE A 90 -3.60 -0.39 -5.41
C ILE A 90 -4.99 -0.93 -5.12
N ASN A 91 -5.29 -2.14 -5.56
CA ASN A 91 -6.56 -2.80 -5.33
C ASN A 91 -6.39 -3.84 -4.23
N VAL A 92 -7.32 -3.85 -3.27
CA VAL A 92 -7.41 -4.83 -2.19
C VAL A 92 -8.73 -5.57 -2.34
N GLN A 93 -8.69 -6.89 -2.38
CA GLN A 93 -9.87 -7.75 -2.45
C GLN A 93 -9.74 -8.83 -1.38
N GLU A 94 -10.81 -9.03 -0.60
CA GLU A 94 -10.85 -10.04 0.48
C GLU A 94 -9.67 -9.95 1.47
N GLY A 95 -9.13 -8.76 1.70
CA GLY A 95 -7.98 -8.53 2.60
C GLY A 95 -6.62 -8.87 1.99
N VAL A 96 -6.53 -9.04 0.66
CA VAL A 96 -5.28 -9.33 -0.07
C VAL A 96 -5.09 -8.31 -1.19
N PHE A 97 -3.83 -7.97 -1.52
CA PHE A 97 -3.51 -7.17 -2.69
C PHE A 97 -3.88 -7.91 -3.98
N SER A 98 -4.64 -7.25 -4.85
CA SER A 98 -4.93 -7.76 -6.19
C SER A 98 -3.70 -7.69 -7.08
N GLU A 99 -3.63 -8.57 -8.08
CA GLU A 99 -2.62 -8.53 -9.14
C GLU A 99 -2.85 -7.38 -10.14
N HIS A 100 -4.06 -6.81 -10.17
CA HIS A 100 -4.45 -5.75 -11.10
C HIS A 100 -4.06 -4.35 -10.63
N ASN A 101 -2.93 -4.22 -9.92
CA ASN A 101 -2.41 -2.91 -9.55
C ASN A 101 -1.83 -2.21 -10.77
N GLN A 102 -2.03 -0.90 -10.85
CA GLN A 102 -1.57 -0.09 -11.97
C GLN A 102 -0.55 0.92 -11.46
N LEU A 103 0.47 1.20 -12.28
CA LEU A 103 1.48 2.20 -12.00
C LEU A 103 1.71 3.06 -13.23
N ILE A 104 1.72 4.38 -13.03
CA ILE A 104 2.15 5.35 -14.02
C ILE A 104 3.33 6.11 -13.41
N VAL A 105 4.49 5.98 -14.07
CA VAL A 105 5.72 6.70 -13.75
C VAL A 105 5.97 7.79 -14.77
N SER A 106 6.68 8.83 -14.36
CA SER A 106 6.82 10.04 -15.16
C SER A 106 8.00 9.98 -16.14
N GLU A 107 7.95 9.01 -17.04
CA GLU A 107 8.99 8.75 -18.06
C GLU A 107 9.08 9.87 -19.11
N THR A 108 7.98 10.59 -19.36
CA THR A 108 7.93 11.72 -20.30
C THR A 108 7.41 13.00 -19.64
N PRO A 109 7.72 14.19 -20.19
CA PRO A 109 7.19 15.46 -19.68
C PRO A 109 5.65 15.52 -19.64
N GLU A 110 4.98 14.93 -20.63
CA GLU A 110 3.52 14.90 -20.70
C GLU A 110 2.94 14.04 -19.58
N LEU A 111 3.57 12.89 -19.31
CA LEU A 111 3.19 12.03 -18.19
C LEU A 111 3.45 12.71 -16.84
N ARG A 112 4.54 13.48 -16.69
CA ARG A 112 4.78 14.29 -15.48
C ARG A 112 3.60 15.22 -15.20
N THR A 113 3.19 16.01 -16.20
CA THR A 113 2.06 16.94 -16.06
C THR A 113 0.74 16.21 -15.77
N ALA A 114 0.48 15.09 -16.45
CA ALA A 114 -0.72 14.29 -16.22
C ALA A 114 -0.77 13.73 -14.79
N ILE A 115 0.34 13.17 -14.29
CA ILE A 115 0.44 12.63 -12.94
C ILE A 115 0.22 13.74 -11.90
N THR A 116 0.88 14.89 -12.05
CA THR A 116 0.70 16.03 -11.14
C THR A 116 -0.76 16.46 -11.09
N THR A 117 -1.42 16.59 -12.26
CA THR A 117 -2.84 16.97 -12.33
C THR A 117 -3.74 15.94 -11.63
N ILE A 118 -3.49 14.65 -11.83
CA ILE A 118 -4.25 13.57 -11.17
C ILE A 118 -4.08 13.65 -9.65
N CYS A 119 -2.84 13.85 -9.20
CA CYS A 119 -2.49 13.87 -7.79
C CYS A 119 -2.94 15.15 -7.05
N GLU A 120 -3.16 16.25 -7.76
CA GLU A 120 -3.71 17.49 -7.22
C GLU A 120 -5.24 17.44 -7.15
N LYS A 121 -5.91 17.01 -8.23
CA LYS A 121 -7.38 16.87 -8.27
C LYS A 121 -7.94 15.89 -7.26
N SER A 122 -7.12 14.94 -6.81
CA SER A 122 -7.53 13.94 -5.82
C SER A 122 -7.50 14.51 -4.38
N LYS A 123 -6.99 15.73 -4.16
CA LYS A 123 -6.91 16.37 -2.84
C LYS A 123 -8.08 17.31 -2.52
N GLU A 124 -8.96 17.58 -3.49
CA GLU A 124 -10.22 18.33 -3.31
C GLU A 124 -11.38 17.40 -2.97
#